data_AF-A0A7Y2HAZ7-F1
#
_entry.id   AF-A0A7Y2HAZ7-F1
#
_cell.length_a   1.000
_cell.length_b   1.000
_cell.length_c   1.000
_cell.angle_alpha   90.00
_cell.angle_beta   90.00
_cell.angle_gamma   90.00
#
_symmetry.space_group_name_H-M   'P 1'
#
loop_
_entity.id
_entity.type
_entity.pdbx_description
1 polymer ?
#
loop_
_entity_poly.entity_id
_entity_poly.type
_entity_poly.pdbx_seq_one_letter_code
_entity_poly.pdbx_strand_id
1 'polypeptide(L)'
;GSTTSPEAVVAAGIVPHTSFLQAKVLTNNVVQSAGYFSLRNINIGYTFSKSQLNRLNMEGLRIYATGQNLIYKTSDDYDGFNPEYIDRNDSPRAYGSQRAGTPMFRTVTFGLNIDF
;
A
#
# COMPACT_ATOMS: atom_id res chain seq x y z
N GLY A 1 3.19 -25.24 -10.63
CA GLY A 1 4.26 -26.16 -11.07
C GLY A 1 3.87 -27.56 -10.65
N SER A 2 4.09 -28.54 -11.51
CA SER A 2 3.66 -29.94 -11.38
C SER A 2 3.75 -30.52 -9.96
N THR A 3 2.67 -31.14 -9.51
CA THR A 3 2.55 -31.85 -8.23
C THR A 3 3.39 -33.12 -8.29
N THR A 4 4.65 -33.05 -7.89
CA THR A 4 5.38 -34.23 -7.45
C THR A 4 4.64 -34.82 -6.25
N SER A 5 4.37 -36.14 -6.27
CA SER A 5 3.74 -36.79 -5.12
C SER A 5 4.63 -36.58 -3.87
N PRO A 6 4.04 -36.46 -2.66
CA PRO A 6 4.80 -36.34 -1.42
C PRO A 6 5.91 -37.39 -1.27
N GLU A 7 5.68 -38.59 -1.78
CA GLU A 7 6.61 -39.70 -1.76
C GLU A 7 7.79 -39.47 -2.72
N ALA A 8 7.56 -38.84 -3.87
CA ALA A 8 8.60 -38.55 -4.86
C ALA A 8 9.61 -37.52 -4.35
N VAL A 9 9.19 -36.50 -3.60
CA VAL A 9 10.11 -35.51 -2.99
C VAL A 9 10.89 -36.07 -1.80
N VAL A 10 10.34 -37.04 -1.08
CA VAL A 10 11.08 -37.79 -0.04
C VAL A 10 12.08 -38.75 -0.69
N ALA A 11 11.68 -39.48 -1.73
CA ALA A 11 12.57 -40.38 -2.48
C ALA A 11 13.72 -39.61 -3.16
N ALA A 12 13.49 -38.36 -3.57
CA ALA A 12 14.51 -37.47 -4.10
C ALA A 12 15.44 -36.86 -3.02
N GLY A 13 15.21 -37.14 -1.73
CA GLY A 13 16.03 -36.64 -0.62
C GLY A 13 15.88 -35.14 -0.33
N ILE A 14 14.89 -34.48 -0.91
CA ILE A 14 14.64 -33.04 -0.72
C ILE A 14 14.07 -32.77 0.68
N VAL A 15 13.25 -33.68 1.18
CA VAL A 15 12.67 -33.65 2.52
C VAL A 15 12.79 -35.02 3.20
N PRO A 16 13.03 -35.07 4.52
CA PRO A 16 13.28 -36.33 5.23
C PRO A 16 12.03 -37.18 5.48
N HIS A 17 10.83 -36.59 5.43
CA HIS A 17 9.56 -37.32 5.66
C HIS A 17 8.36 -36.58 5.03
N THR A 18 7.32 -37.30 4.65
CA THR A 18 6.11 -36.73 4.01
C THR A 18 5.34 -35.77 4.92
N SER A 19 5.44 -35.94 6.25
CA SER A 19 4.78 -35.08 7.24
C SER A 19 5.28 -33.63 7.24
N PHE A 20 6.46 -33.37 6.68
CA PHE A 20 6.98 -31.99 6.51
C PHE A 20 6.34 -31.27 5.32
N LEU A 21 5.58 -31.98 4.49
CA LEU A 21 4.82 -31.41 3.39
C LEU A 21 3.42 -31.08 3.89
N GLN A 22 3.22 -29.84 4.30
CA GLN A 22 1.92 -29.31 4.65
C GLN A 22 1.45 -28.24 3.69
N ALA A 23 0.14 -28.11 3.55
CA ALA A 23 -0.44 -26.96 2.86
C ALA A 23 0.00 -25.67 3.56
N LYS A 24 0.42 -24.66 2.79
CA LYS A 24 0.95 -23.38 3.31
C LYS A 24 0.05 -22.76 4.38
N VAL A 25 -1.28 -22.88 4.20
CA VAL A 25 -2.33 -22.36 5.10
C VAL A 25 -2.32 -22.97 6.52
N LEU A 26 -1.68 -24.12 6.71
CA LEU A 26 -1.54 -24.79 8.01
C LEU A 26 -0.22 -24.44 8.71
N THR A 27 0.60 -23.58 8.09
CA THR A 27 1.90 -23.15 8.62
C THR A 27 1.87 -21.66 8.96
N ASN A 28 2.88 -21.17 9.68
CA ASN A 28 3.04 -19.74 9.94
C ASN A 28 3.49 -18.93 8.71
N ASN A 29 3.82 -19.55 7.57
CA ASN A 29 4.21 -18.85 6.33
C ASN A 29 3.10 -17.98 5.72
N VAL A 30 1.87 -18.06 6.22
CA VAL A 30 0.76 -17.17 5.82
C VAL A 30 0.61 -15.96 6.73
N VAL A 31 1.36 -15.90 7.83
CA VAL A 31 1.38 -14.77 8.77
C VAL A 31 2.55 -13.87 8.41
N GLN A 32 2.27 -12.59 8.16
CA GLN A 32 3.26 -11.57 7.80
C GLN A 32 3.06 -10.34 8.67
N SER A 33 4.14 -9.59 8.92
CA SER A 33 4.04 -8.32 9.64
C SER A 33 3.34 -7.26 8.80
N ALA A 34 2.13 -6.87 9.18
CA ALA A 34 1.40 -5.76 8.54
C ALA A 34 1.88 -4.37 8.98
N GLY A 35 3.11 -4.26 9.49
CA GLY A 35 3.74 -2.99 9.84
C GLY A 35 3.95 -2.13 8.59
N TYR A 36 3.60 -0.85 8.69
CA TYR A 36 3.83 0.09 7.59
C TYR A 36 3.99 1.54 8.06
N PHE A 37 4.65 2.33 7.22
CA PHE A 37 4.74 3.77 7.30
C PHE A 37 4.12 4.37 6.03
N SER A 38 3.28 5.41 6.20
CA SER A 38 2.58 6.05 5.09
C SER A 38 2.65 7.57 5.17
N LEU A 39 2.93 8.24 4.04
CA LEU A 39 2.68 9.67 3.88
C LEU A 39 1.31 9.86 3.24
N ARG A 40 0.30 10.14 4.08
CA ARG A 40 -1.10 10.22 3.66
C ARG A 40 -1.42 11.47 2.87
N ASN A 41 -1.04 12.63 3.39
CA ASN A 41 -1.38 13.91 2.79
C ASN A 41 -0.20 14.87 2.92
N ILE A 42 0.13 15.53 1.81
CA ILE A 42 1.02 16.69 1.79
C ILE A 42 0.36 17.78 0.96
N ASN A 43 0.34 19.01 1.48
CA ASN A 43 -0.13 20.17 0.75
C ASN A 43 0.98 21.23 0.77
N ILE A 44 1.34 21.70 -0.41
CA ILE A 44 2.33 22.76 -0.58
C ILE A 44 1.67 23.83 -1.45
N GLY A 45 1.82 25.09 -1.06
CA GLY A 45 1.30 26.20 -1.84
C GLY A 45 2.15 27.44 -1.69
N TYR A 46 2.10 28.27 -2.73
CA TYR A 46 2.73 29.58 -2.74
C TYR A 46 1.68 30.64 -3.09
N THR A 47 1.53 31.62 -2.20
CA THR A 47 0.68 32.79 -2.41
C THR A 47 1.56 33.94 -2.84
N PHE A 48 1.25 34.55 -3.97
CA PHE A 48 1.99 35.69 -4.51
C PHE A 48 1.65 36.97 -3.72
N SER A 49 2.62 37.87 -3.58
CA SER A 49 2.41 39.15 -2.92
C SER A 49 1.79 40.18 -3.86
N LYS A 50 1.09 41.18 -3.32
CA LYS A 50 0.45 42.25 -4.12
C LYS A 50 1.44 42.97 -5.03
N SER A 51 2.68 43.19 -4.58
CA SER A 51 3.70 43.85 -5.41
C SER A 51 4.09 43.05 -6.66
N GLN A 52 4.04 41.71 -6.59
CA GLN A 52 4.27 40.83 -7.73
C GLN A 52 3.06 40.83 -8.69
N LEU A 53 1.85 40.89 -8.14
CA LEU A 53 0.59 40.82 -8.88
C LEU A 53 0.14 42.13 -9.52
N ASN A 54 0.65 43.28 -9.03
CA ASN A 54 0.33 44.60 -9.59
C ASN A 54 0.63 44.72 -11.10
N ARG A 55 1.60 43.98 -11.64
CA ARG A 55 1.90 43.96 -13.09
C ARG A 55 0.87 43.18 -13.91
N LEU A 56 0.13 42.29 -13.25
CA LEU A 56 -0.85 41.39 -13.85
C LEU A 56 -2.30 41.87 -13.61
N ASN A 57 -2.50 42.98 -12.87
CA ASN A 57 -3.81 43.48 -12.45
C ASN A 57 -4.68 42.42 -11.76
N MET A 58 -4.09 41.64 -10.84
CA MET A 58 -4.79 40.61 -10.08
C MET A 58 -4.80 40.97 -8.58
N GLU A 59 -5.92 40.76 -7.89
CA GLU A 59 -6.01 40.95 -6.45
C GLU A 59 -5.32 39.83 -5.65
N GLY A 60 -5.37 38.61 -6.17
CA GLY A 60 -4.84 37.42 -5.49
C GLY A 60 -4.48 36.29 -6.44
N LEU A 61 -3.37 35.61 -6.15
CA LEU A 61 -2.95 34.42 -6.86
C LEU A 61 -2.32 33.44 -5.87
N ARG A 62 -2.77 32.19 -5.90
CA ARG A 62 -2.14 31.08 -5.18
C ARG A 62 -2.03 29.86 -6.08
N ILE A 63 -0.80 29.37 -6.23
CA ILE A 63 -0.54 28.05 -6.81
C ILE A 63 -0.41 27.04 -5.66
N TYR A 64 -0.92 25.83 -5.84
CA TYR A 64 -0.75 24.76 -4.86
C TYR A 64 -0.72 23.38 -5.50
N ALA A 65 -0.11 22.46 -4.79
CA ALA A 65 -0.10 21.05 -5.09
C ALA A 65 -0.46 20.25 -3.84
N THR A 66 -1.33 19.26 -4.01
CA THR A 66 -1.71 18.31 -2.97
C THR A 66 -1.32 16.91 -3.41
N GLY A 67 -0.55 16.20 -2.61
CA GLY A 67 -0.26 14.79 -2.79
C GLY A 67 -1.03 13.95 -1.77
N GLN A 68 -1.64 12.87 -2.23
CA GLN A 68 -2.32 11.87 -1.40
C GLN A 68 -1.70 10.49 -1.61
N ASN A 69 -1.46 9.77 -0.51
CA ASN A 69 -0.87 8.43 -0.48
C ASN A 69 0.46 8.33 -1.26
N LEU A 70 1.34 9.33 -1.05
CA LEU A 70 2.58 9.44 -1.82
C LEU A 70 3.62 8.38 -1.46
N ILE A 71 3.66 7.95 -0.19
CA ILE A 71 4.64 6.99 0.28
C ILE A 71 3.91 5.90 1.04
N TYR A 72 4.24 4.66 0.70
CA TYR A 72 3.90 3.45 1.43
C TYR A 72 5.16 2.62 1.56
N LYS A 73 5.55 2.34 2.80
CA LYS A 73 6.67 1.47 3.14
C LYS A 73 6.17 0.43 4.11
N THR A 74 6.22 -0.83 3.71
CA THR A 74 5.78 -1.97 4.51
C THR A 74 6.98 -2.64 5.19
N SER A 75 6.73 -3.55 6.12
CA SER A 75 7.74 -4.45 6.66
C SER A 75 8.41 -5.28 5.55
N ASP A 76 9.66 -5.68 5.78
CA ASP A 76 10.48 -6.42 4.80
C ASP A 76 9.91 -7.80 4.43
N ASP A 77 9.12 -8.40 5.33
CA ASP A 77 8.46 -9.70 5.18
C ASP A 77 7.01 -9.59 4.68
N TYR A 78 6.54 -8.38 4.35
CA TYR A 78 5.18 -8.15 3.87
C TYR A 78 5.12 -8.18 2.34
N ASP A 79 4.44 -9.19 1.78
CA ASP A 79 4.31 -9.41 0.34
C ASP A 79 2.96 -8.93 -0.22
N GLY A 80 2.10 -8.34 0.62
CA GLY A 80 0.76 -7.89 0.22
C GLY A 80 0.78 -6.55 -0.54
N PHE A 81 -0.34 -6.23 -1.20
CA PHE A 81 -0.48 -4.97 -1.94
C PHE A 81 -0.88 -3.77 -1.08
N ASN A 82 -1.58 -4.02 0.02
CA ASN A 82 -2.13 -2.97 0.88
C ASN A 82 -2.23 -3.48 2.32
N PRO A 83 -1.31 -3.05 3.22
CA PRO A 83 -1.29 -3.47 4.62
C PRO A 83 -2.51 -2.98 5.41
N GLU A 84 -3.28 -2.04 4.87
CA GLU A 84 -4.48 -1.48 5.49
C GLU A 84 -5.78 -2.10 4.98
N TYR A 85 -5.69 -3.02 4.02
CA TYR A 85 -6.89 -3.66 3.52
C TYR A 85 -7.55 -4.48 4.62
N ILE A 86 -8.84 -4.24 4.83
CA ILE A 86 -9.67 -5.05 5.71
C ILE A 86 -10.63 -5.81 4.81
N ASP A 87 -10.59 -7.14 4.89
CA ASP A 87 -11.55 -7.99 4.20
C ASP A 87 -12.96 -7.68 4.75
N ARG A 88 -13.89 -7.36 3.85
CA ARG A 88 -15.24 -6.86 4.18
C ARG A 88 -16.19 -7.93 4.68
N ASN A 89 -15.71 -9.15 4.96
CA ASN A 89 -16.56 -10.29 5.30
C ASN A 89 -17.17 -10.23 6.72
N ASP A 90 -17.24 -9.04 7.33
CA ASP A 90 -17.91 -8.66 8.59
C ASP A 90 -17.89 -9.72 9.71
N SER A 91 -16.78 -10.44 9.82
CA SER A 91 -16.58 -11.47 10.81
C SER A 91 -15.43 -11.06 11.72
N PRO A 92 -15.61 -11.05 13.05
CA PRO A 92 -14.52 -10.83 13.99
C PRO A 92 -13.36 -11.82 13.81
N ARG A 93 -13.61 -13.00 13.20
CA ARG A 93 -12.60 -14.02 12.90
C ARG A 93 -11.80 -13.75 11.62
N ALA A 94 -12.29 -12.86 10.76
CA ALA A 94 -11.61 -12.46 9.53
C ALA A 94 -10.76 -11.20 9.71
N TYR A 95 -10.89 -10.51 10.85
CA TYR A 95 -10.11 -9.30 11.14
C TYR A 95 -8.61 -9.62 11.20
N GLY A 96 -7.81 -8.90 10.40
CA GLY A 96 -6.37 -9.15 10.23
C GLY A 96 -6.03 -10.16 9.11
N SER A 97 -7.02 -10.87 8.55
CA SER A 97 -6.83 -11.66 7.34
C SER A 97 -6.97 -10.78 6.12
N GLN A 98 -6.03 -10.89 5.18
CA GLN A 98 -6.04 -10.13 3.94
C GLN A 98 -6.10 -11.07 2.74
N ARG A 99 -7.09 -10.85 1.88
CA ARG A 99 -7.26 -11.58 0.62
C ARG A 99 -7.57 -10.58 -0.48
N ALA A 100 -6.74 -10.59 -1.53
CA ALA A 100 -6.91 -9.74 -2.71
C ALA A 100 -7.09 -8.23 -2.39
N GLY A 101 -6.34 -7.72 -1.41
CA GLY A 101 -6.41 -6.31 -1.05
C GLY A 101 -6.03 -5.39 -2.20
N THR A 102 -6.91 -4.46 -2.56
CA THR A 102 -6.67 -3.52 -3.66
C THR A 102 -5.56 -2.52 -3.28
N PRO A 103 -4.60 -2.23 -4.18
CA PRO A 103 -3.61 -1.19 -3.97
C PRO A 103 -4.26 0.18 -3.74
N MET A 104 -3.59 1.03 -2.97
CA MET A 104 -4.00 2.43 -2.81
C MET A 104 -3.50 3.28 -3.98
N PHE A 105 -4.39 4.13 -4.52
CA PHE A 105 -4.01 5.08 -5.56
C PHE A 105 -3.16 6.21 -4.97
N ARG A 106 -2.06 6.52 -5.67
CA ARG A 106 -1.27 7.72 -5.45
C ARG A 106 -1.83 8.85 -6.31
N THR A 107 -2.26 9.93 -5.68
CA THR A 107 -2.87 11.07 -6.38
C THR A 107 -2.03 12.31 -6.15
N VAL A 108 -1.77 13.06 -7.22
CA VAL A 108 -1.16 14.39 -7.15
C VAL A 108 -2.10 15.35 -7.88
N THR A 109 -2.56 16.37 -7.17
CA THR A 109 -3.46 17.40 -7.68
C THR A 109 -2.74 18.73 -7.70
N PHE A 110 -2.75 19.41 -8.83
CA PHE A 110 -2.29 20.79 -8.97
C PHE A 110 -3.49 21.71 -9.06
N GLY A 111 -3.39 22.87 -8.42
CA GLY A 111 -4.47 23.85 -8.39
C GLY A 111 -3.97 25.28 -8.42
N LEU A 112 -4.86 26.15 -8.89
CA LEU A 112 -4.66 27.59 -9.02
C LEU A 112 -5.90 28.28 -8.48
N ASN A 113 -5.70 29.18 -7.51
CA ASN A 113 -6.74 30.10 -7.05
C ASN A 113 -6.41 31.50 -7.56
N ILE A 114 -7.38 32.14 -8.20
CA ILE A 114 -7.28 33.47 -8.77
C ILE A 114 -8.38 34.33 -8.16
N ASP A 115 -7.99 35.48 -7.62
CA ASP A 115 -8.89 36.54 -7.20
C ASP A 115 -8.65 37.75 -8.13
N PHE A 116 -9.74 38.26 -8.72
CA PHE A 116 -9.72 39.35 -9.70
C PHE A 116 -9.84 40.71 -9.03
#